data_AF-A0A2E5CG65-F1
#
_entry.id   AF-A0A2E5CG65-F1
#
_cell.length_a   1.000
_cell.length_b   1.000
_cell.length_c   1.000
_cell.angle_alpha   90.00
_cell.angle_beta   90.00
_cell.angle_gamma   90.00
#
_symmetry.space_group_name_H-M   'P 1'
#
loop_
_entity.id
_entity.type
_entity.pdbx_description
1 polymer ?
#
loop_
_entity_poly.entity_id
_entity_poly.type
_entity_poly.pdbx_seq_one_letter_code
_entity_poly.pdbx_strand_id
1 'polypeptide(L)'
;MSTLNKISTDQNISWRCKHTWRTASYNTLWCLLGCSIGDFGTIYFFQVTEYLNPVDHKWIILSLAIMNGLITSITLETYILSRQMILKEAFRVAIGMSLISMISMEAAMNIVDVIMTGGAMLTPEVILPMLLAGFITPLPYNYYRLKKYGKACH
;
A
#
# COMPACT_ATOMS: atom_id res chain seq x y z
N MET A 1 -46.32 21.07 8.59
CA MET A 1 -46.07 19.90 9.47
C MET A 1 -45.20 18.94 8.69
N SER A 2 -43.98 18.72 9.18
CA SER A 2 -42.86 18.03 8.56
C SER A 2 -43.06 16.52 8.45
N THR A 3 -42.79 15.95 7.28
CA THR A 3 -42.33 14.56 7.14
C THR A 3 -41.02 14.57 6.36
N LEU A 4 -39.94 14.79 7.12
CA LEU A 4 -38.57 14.50 6.71
C LEU A 4 -38.48 13.00 6.38
N ASN A 5 -38.50 12.66 5.09
CA ASN A 5 -38.06 11.35 4.63
C ASN A 5 -36.57 11.23 4.91
N LYS A 6 -36.27 10.56 6.01
CA LYS A 6 -34.93 10.10 6.38
C LYS A 6 -34.49 9.06 5.34
N ILE A 7 -33.88 9.52 4.25
CA ILE A 7 -33.15 8.67 3.32
C ILE A 7 -31.92 8.17 4.06
N SER A 8 -32.11 7.08 4.81
CA SER A 8 -31.04 6.26 5.33
C SER A 8 -30.74 5.21 4.27
N THR A 9 -30.00 5.61 3.24
CA THR A 9 -29.35 4.65 2.35
C THR A 9 -28.16 4.06 3.09
N ASP A 10 -28.44 3.11 3.98
CA ASP A 10 -27.44 2.12 4.35
C ASP A 10 -27.17 1.29 3.09
N GLN A 11 -26.29 1.80 2.24
CA GLN A 11 -25.80 1.09 1.05
C GLN A 11 -25.02 -0.11 1.58
N ASN A 12 -25.71 -1.23 1.80
CA ASN A 12 -25.09 -2.49 2.18
C ASN A 12 -23.94 -2.77 1.22
N ILE A 13 -22.70 -2.62 1.70
CA ILE A 13 -21.51 -2.79 0.89
C ILE A 13 -21.43 -4.27 0.53
N SER A 14 -21.85 -4.60 -0.70
CA SER A 14 -21.75 -5.96 -1.20
C SER A 14 -20.29 -6.31 -1.44
N TRP A 15 -19.76 -7.28 -0.69
CA TRP A 15 -18.40 -7.84 -0.82
C TRP A 15 -18.25 -8.90 -1.92
N ARG A 16 -19.32 -9.19 -2.67
CA ARG A 16 -19.33 -10.23 -3.71
C ARG A 16 -18.99 -9.72 -5.12
N CYS A 17 -18.75 -8.41 -5.29
CA CYS A 17 -18.53 -7.86 -6.62
C CYS A 17 -17.11 -8.18 -7.13
N LYS A 18 -17.03 -9.15 -8.05
CA LYS A 18 -15.76 -9.58 -8.66
C LYS A 18 -15.04 -8.45 -9.41
N HIS A 19 -15.78 -7.55 -10.06
CA HIS A 19 -15.21 -6.40 -10.76
C HIS A 19 -14.47 -5.47 -9.78
N THR A 20 -15.11 -5.12 -8.65
CA THR A 20 -14.47 -4.26 -7.64
C THR A 20 -13.24 -4.92 -7.00
N TRP A 21 -13.28 -6.22 -6.72
CA TRP A 21 -12.10 -6.95 -6.23
C TRP A 21 -10.95 -6.93 -7.23
N ARG A 22 -11.25 -7.07 -8.53
CA ARG A 22 -10.24 -7.00 -9.58
C ARG A 22 -9.60 -5.62 -9.66
N THR A 23 -10.40 -4.55 -9.65
CA THR A 23 -9.87 -3.17 -9.65
C THR A 23 -9.08 -2.86 -8.39
N ALA A 24 -9.58 -3.27 -7.22
CA ALA A 24 -8.86 -3.11 -5.95
C ALA A 24 -7.51 -3.83 -5.98
N SER A 25 -7.48 -5.06 -6.50
CA SER A 25 -6.27 -5.87 -6.60
C SER A 25 -5.23 -5.23 -7.51
N TYR A 26 -5.61 -4.71 -8.68
CA TYR A 26 -4.66 -4.03 -9.56
C TYR A 26 -4.07 -2.78 -8.91
N ASN A 27 -4.89 -1.96 -8.25
CA ASN A 27 -4.40 -0.78 -7.55
C ASN A 27 -3.45 -1.16 -6.41
N THR A 28 -3.80 -2.18 -5.62
CA THR A 28 -2.93 -2.70 -4.58
C THR A 28 -1.63 -3.27 -5.14
N LEU A 29 -1.66 -3.97 -6.27
CA LEU A 29 -0.45 -4.53 -6.91
C LEU A 29 0.51 -3.44 -7.37
N TRP A 30 0.01 -2.36 -7.96
CA TRP A 30 0.85 -1.23 -8.38
C TRP A 30 1.50 -0.53 -7.20
N CYS A 31 0.71 -0.29 -6.15
CA CYS A 31 1.20 0.24 -4.87
C CYS A 31 2.27 -0.68 -4.27
N LEU A 32 2.00 -1.99 -4.21
CA LEU A 32 2.91 -3.00 -3.67
C LEU A 32 4.22 -3.03 -4.44
N LEU A 33 4.16 -2.97 -5.77
CA LEU A 33 5.34 -2.96 -6.61
C LEU A 33 6.21 -1.73 -6.33
N GLY A 34 5.61 -0.55 -6.19
CA GLY A 34 6.32 0.67 -5.80
C GLY A 34 6.96 0.56 -4.42
N CYS A 35 6.15 0.26 -3.40
CA CYS A 35 6.57 0.07 -2.01
C CYS A 35 7.73 -0.92 -1.88
N SER A 36 7.60 -2.10 -2.51
CA SER A 36 8.61 -3.16 -2.45
C SER A 36 9.95 -2.74 -3.07
N ILE A 37 9.93 -1.92 -4.13
CA ILE A 37 11.17 -1.42 -4.74
C ILE A 37 11.92 -0.52 -3.74
N GLY A 38 11.21 0.38 -3.05
CA GLY A 38 11.80 1.25 -2.04
C GLY A 38 12.28 0.50 -0.79
N ASP A 39 11.47 -0.43 -0.28
CA ASP A 39 11.80 -1.28 0.86
C ASP A 39 13.02 -2.14 0.57
N PHE A 40 12.98 -2.92 -0.52
CA PHE A 40 14.07 -3.84 -0.85
C PHE A 40 15.33 -3.07 -1.16
N GLY A 41 15.23 -1.95 -1.88
CA GLY A 41 16.38 -1.08 -2.16
C GLY A 41 17.03 -0.57 -0.88
N THR A 42 16.23 -0.15 0.11
CA THR A 42 16.74 0.38 1.38
C THR A 42 17.38 -0.73 2.21
N ILE A 43 16.68 -1.85 2.42
CA ILE A 43 17.17 -2.97 3.22
C ILE A 43 18.43 -3.56 2.58
N TYR A 44 18.40 -3.83 1.27
CA TYR A 44 19.54 -4.37 0.53
C TYR A 44 20.75 -3.44 0.56
N PHE A 45 20.54 -2.12 0.42
CA PHE A 45 21.62 -1.14 0.51
C PHE A 45 22.34 -1.21 1.86
N PHE A 46 21.60 -1.26 2.97
CA PHE A 46 22.21 -1.37 4.30
C PHE A 46 22.81 -2.75 4.58
N GLN A 47 22.26 -3.82 4.00
CA GLN A 47 22.86 -5.15 4.08
C GLN A 47 24.21 -5.24 3.35
N VAL A 48 24.34 -4.61 2.17
CA VAL A 48 25.58 -4.67 1.37
C VAL A 48 26.64 -3.70 1.87
N THR A 49 26.25 -2.50 2.31
CA THR A 49 27.20 -1.48 2.75
C THR A 49 27.71 -1.70 4.17
N GLU A 50 27.06 -2.57 4.96
CA GLU A 50 27.37 -2.87 6.37
C GLU A 50 27.47 -1.62 7.27
N TYR A 51 26.95 -0.48 6.82
CA TYR A 51 27.06 0.80 7.52
C TYR A 51 26.28 0.82 8.84
N LEU A 52 25.16 0.09 8.87
CA LEU A 52 24.34 -0.12 10.07
C LEU A 52 24.11 -1.62 10.21
N ASN A 53 24.36 -2.17 11.40
CA ASN A 53 24.00 -3.56 11.69
C ASN A 53 22.47 -3.73 11.54
N PRO A 54 21.99 -4.59 10.63
CA PRO A 54 20.57 -4.83 10.40
C PRO A 54 19.78 -5.29 11.63
N VAL A 55 20.45 -5.83 12.64
CA VAL A 55 19.81 -6.32 13.87
C VAL A 55 19.71 -5.21 14.92
N ASP A 56 20.81 -4.48 15.16
CA ASP A 56 20.89 -3.46 16.22
C ASP A 56 20.14 -2.18 15.83
N HIS A 57 20.16 -1.83 14.54
CA HIS A 57 19.58 -0.60 14.02
C HIS A 57 18.35 -0.82 13.13
N LYS A 58 17.69 -1.99 13.25
CA LYS A 58 16.51 -2.36 12.45
C LYS A 58 15.43 -1.28 12.41
N TRP A 59 15.13 -0.63 13.53
CA TRP A 59 14.08 0.39 13.58
C TRP A 59 14.38 1.62 12.72
N ILE A 60 15.65 2.00 12.58
CA ILE A 60 16.09 3.09 11.71
C ILE A 60 15.98 2.66 10.25
N ILE A 61 16.47 1.46 9.94
CA ILE A 61 16.46 0.90 8.58
C ILE A 61 15.02 0.74 8.09
N LEU A 62 14.12 0.17 8.91
CA LEU A 62 12.71 0.00 8.58
C LEU A 62 11.99 1.34 8.45
N SER A 63 12.29 2.32 9.31
CA SER A 63 11.72 3.67 9.14
C SER A 63 12.14 4.30 7.82
N LEU A 64 13.39 4.12 7.40
CA LEU A 64 13.88 4.60 6.10
C LEU A 64 13.24 3.80 4.96
N ALA A 65 13.06 2.49 5.14
CA ALA A 65 12.41 1.61 4.18
C ALA A 65 10.98 2.10 3.91
N ILE A 66 10.18 2.35 4.96
CA ILE A 66 8.83 2.93 4.84
C ILE A 66 8.87 4.25 4.08
N MET A 67 9.78 5.18 4.44
CA MET A 67 9.85 6.47 3.77
C MET A 67 10.15 6.32 2.27
N ASN A 68 11.13 5.48 1.92
CA ASN A 68 11.52 5.25 0.54
C ASN A 68 10.46 4.46 -0.25
N GLY A 69 9.82 3.48 0.37
CA GLY A 69 8.69 2.72 -0.17
C GLY A 69 7.50 3.62 -0.49
N LEU A 70 7.12 4.52 0.42
CA LEU A 70 6.09 5.54 0.17
C LEU A 70 6.48 6.48 -0.98
N ILE A 71 7.71 7.00 -1.00
CA ILE A 71 8.16 7.93 -2.05
C ILE A 71 8.14 7.26 -3.43
N THR A 72 8.69 6.05 -3.52
CA THR A 72 8.74 5.29 -4.78
C THR A 72 7.34 4.91 -5.26
N SER A 73 6.46 4.48 -4.37
CA SER A 73 5.06 4.17 -4.67
C SER A 73 4.28 5.39 -5.15
N ILE A 74 4.33 6.52 -4.42
CA ILE A 74 3.67 7.77 -4.82
C ILE A 74 4.21 8.24 -6.18
N THR A 75 5.52 8.13 -6.42
CA THR A 75 6.13 8.51 -7.70
C THR A 75 5.63 7.63 -8.84
N LEU A 76 5.57 6.32 -8.63
CA LEU A 76 5.09 5.36 -9.62
C LEU A 76 3.59 5.56 -9.93
N GLU A 77 2.75 5.68 -8.90
CA GLU A 77 1.32 5.94 -9.06
C GLU A 77 1.08 7.28 -9.77
N THR A 78 1.80 8.34 -9.36
CA THR A 78 1.71 9.67 -10.00
C THR A 78 2.12 9.60 -11.46
N TYR A 79 3.19 8.88 -11.78
CA TYR A 79 3.65 8.70 -13.16
C TYR A 79 2.58 8.00 -14.01
N ILE A 80 1.99 6.92 -13.52
CA ILE A 80 0.92 6.19 -14.22
C ILE A 80 -0.32 7.08 -14.41
N LEU A 81 -0.77 7.77 -13.35
CA LEU A 81 -1.93 8.66 -13.36
C LEU A 81 -1.72 9.89 -14.25
N SER A 82 -0.49 10.40 -14.37
CA SER A 82 -0.16 11.55 -15.24
C SER A 82 -0.45 11.30 -16.72
N ARG A 83 -0.59 10.03 -17.13
CA ARG A 83 -0.99 9.64 -18.48
C ARG A 83 -2.49 9.81 -18.74
N GLN A 84 -3.29 10.00 -17.68
CA GLN A 84 -4.75 10.08 -17.74
C GLN A 84 -5.29 11.44 -17.27
N MET A 85 -4.52 12.19 -16.48
CA MET A 85 -4.90 13.50 -15.95
C MET A 85 -3.69 14.43 -15.79
N ILE A 86 -3.95 15.71 -15.56
CA ILE A 86 -2.91 16.72 -15.33
C ILE A 86 -2.05 16.33 -14.11
N LEU A 87 -0.73 16.50 -14.21
CA LEU A 87 0.25 16.08 -13.19
C LEU A 87 -0.10 16.49 -11.75
N LYS A 88 -0.60 17.72 -11.56
CA LYS A 88 -1.01 18.24 -10.26
C LYS A 88 -2.16 17.42 -9.63
N GLU A 89 -3.15 17.05 -10.44
CA GLU A 89 -4.27 16.23 -9.99
C GLU A 89 -3.84 14.77 -9.80
N ALA A 90 -2.98 14.25 -10.67
CA ALA A 90 -2.42 12.91 -10.53
C ALA A 90 -1.71 12.73 -9.17
N PHE A 91 -0.86 13.69 -8.79
CA PHE A 91 -0.16 13.68 -7.50
C PHE A 91 -1.13 13.79 -6.32
N ARG A 92 -2.12 14.68 -6.39
CA ARG A 92 -3.15 14.83 -5.35
C ARG A 92 -3.97 13.55 -5.19
N VAL A 93 -4.25 12.86 -6.28
CA VAL A 93 -4.98 11.60 -6.31
C VAL A 93 -4.13 10.45 -5.76
N ALA A 94 -2.85 10.36 -6.13
CA ALA A 94 -1.92 9.34 -5.61
C ALA A 94 -1.78 9.44 -4.08
N ILE A 95 -1.52 10.65 -3.57
CA ILE A 95 -1.44 10.89 -2.12
C ILE A 95 -2.80 10.67 -1.45
N GLY A 96 -3.87 11.25 -2.01
CA GLY A 96 -5.16 11.30 -1.34
C GLY A 96 -5.92 9.98 -1.33
N MET A 97 -5.75 9.12 -2.34
CA MET A 97 -6.50 7.88 -2.41
C MET A 97 -5.85 6.76 -1.59
N SER A 98 -4.52 6.65 -1.54
CA SER A 98 -3.87 5.41 -1.08
C SER A 98 -2.99 5.53 0.17
N LEU A 99 -2.81 6.70 0.79
CA LEU A 99 -1.82 6.85 1.88
C LEU A 99 -2.03 5.89 3.06
N ILE A 100 -3.26 5.69 3.51
CA ILE A 100 -3.58 4.76 4.61
C ILE A 100 -3.24 3.32 4.21
N SER A 101 -3.56 2.94 2.97
CA SER A 101 -3.26 1.62 2.43
C SER A 101 -1.76 1.39 2.30
N MET A 102 -1.04 2.39 1.78
CA MET A 102 0.42 2.37 1.67
C MET A 102 1.06 2.18 3.05
N ILE A 103 0.70 3.00 4.04
CA ILE A 103 1.26 2.86 5.40
C ILE A 103 0.93 1.49 6.00
N SER A 104 -0.30 0.99 5.83
CA SER A 104 -0.69 -0.34 6.35
C SER A 104 0.08 -1.48 5.68
N MET A 105 0.37 -1.35 4.39
CA MET A 105 1.12 -2.30 3.59
C MET A 105 2.59 -2.34 4.03
N GLU A 106 3.23 -1.18 4.10
CA GLU A 106 4.61 -0.98 4.57
C GLU A 106 4.81 -1.50 5.99
N ALA A 107 3.88 -1.18 6.90
CA ALA A 107 3.91 -1.69 8.25
C ALA A 107 3.80 -3.22 8.28
N ALA A 108 2.90 -3.81 7.48
CA ALA A 108 2.76 -5.26 7.41
C ALA A 108 4.02 -5.95 6.87
N MET A 109 4.62 -5.39 5.82
CA MET A 109 5.85 -5.92 5.23
C MET A 109 7.01 -5.90 6.24
N ASN A 110 7.22 -4.76 6.90
CA ASN A 110 8.28 -4.61 7.90
C ASN A 110 8.05 -5.46 9.16
N ILE A 111 6.80 -5.64 9.58
CA ILE A 111 6.47 -6.55 10.69
C ILE A 111 6.84 -8.00 10.32
N VAL A 112 6.50 -8.44 9.10
CA VAL A 112 6.85 -9.80 8.64
C VAL A 112 8.36 -9.99 8.57
N ASP A 113 9.11 -9.00 8.06
CA ASP A 113 10.57 -9.06 8.05
C ASP A 113 11.13 -9.25 9.47
N VAL A 114 10.74 -8.38 10.41
CA VAL A 114 11.21 -8.46 11.81
C VAL A 114 10.83 -9.78 12.48
N ILE A 115 9.62 -10.30 12.23
CA ILE A 115 9.18 -11.58 12.81
C ILE A 115 9.99 -12.76 12.27
N MET A 116 10.31 -12.76 10.98
CA MET A 116 10.97 -13.90 10.34
C MET A 116 12.50 -13.86 10.44
N THR A 117 13.11 -12.68 10.37
CA THR A 117 14.58 -12.53 10.36
C THR A 117 15.15 -12.03 11.68
N GLY A 118 14.32 -11.45 12.55
CA GLY A 118 14.75 -10.79 13.78
C GLY A 118 15.41 -9.41 13.57
N GLY A 119 15.60 -9.00 12.32
CA GLY A 119 16.26 -7.75 11.90
C GLY A 119 15.59 -7.13 10.68
N ALA A 120 16.29 -6.19 10.04
CA ALA A 120 15.91 -5.67 8.73
C ALA A 120 16.71 -6.40 7.64
N MET A 121 16.32 -7.62 7.27
CA MET A 121 17.13 -8.49 6.40
C MET A 121 16.35 -9.07 5.24
N LEU A 122 16.77 -8.73 4.01
CA LEU A 122 16.21 -9.32 2.81
C LEU A 122 16.81 -10.73 2.59
N THR A 123 16.03 -11.76 2.90
CA THR A 123 16.36 -13.16 2.57
C THR A 123 15.35 -13.72 1.56
N PRO A 124 15.74 -14.64 0.65
CA PRO A 124 14.83 -15.21 -0.34
C PRO A 124 13.56 -15.84 0.25
N GLU A 125 13.65 -16.38 1.47
CA GLU A 125 12.54 -17.02 2.17
C GLU A 125 11.49 -16.02 2.68
N VAL A 126 11.91 -14.80 3.00
CA VAL A 126 11.04 -13.77 3.60
C VAL A 126 10.37 -12.88 2.55
N ILE A 127 10.96 -12.76 1.36
CA ILE A 127 10.41 -11.95 0.26
C ILE A 127 8.96 -12.33 -0.05
N LEU A 128 8.67 -13.63 -0.18
CA LEU A 128 7.32 -14.08 -0.54
C LEU A 128 6.29 -13.82 0.58
N PRO A 129 6.50 -14.22 1.84
CA PRO A 129 5.63 -13.87 2.96
C PRO A 129 5.40 -12.36 3.12
N MET A 130 6.46 -11.57 2.97
CA MET A 130 6.42 -10.11 3.07
C MET A 130 5.50 -9.52 2.00
N LEU A 131 5.72 -9.86 0.73
CA LEU A 131 4.88 -9.40 -0.39
C LEU A 131 3.41 -9.82 -0.22
N LEU A 132 3.16 -11.04 0.26
CA LEU A 132 1.79 -11.52 0.52
C LEU A 132 1.11 -10.71 1.63
N ALA A 133 1.81 -10.43 2.73
CA ALA A 133 1.28 -9.61 3.82
C ALA A 133 1.02 -8.16 3.35
N GLY A 134 1.95 -7.61 2.58
CA GLY A 134 1.81 -6.29 1.94
C GLY A 134 0.61 -6.23 0.99
N PHE A 135 0.30 -7.31 0.27
CA PHE A 135 -0.86 -7.37 -0.61
C PHE A 135 -2.19 -7.52 0.14
N ILE A 136 -2.26 -8.46 1.09
CA ILE A 136 -3.51 -8.84 1.76
C ILE A 136 -3.99 -7.73 2.69
N THR A 137 -3.09 -7.07 3.41
CA THR A 137 -3.42 -6.07 4.44
C THR A 137 -4.25 -4.87 3.91
N PRO A 138 -3.83 -4.16 2.85
CA PRO A 138 -4.55 -2.99 2.33
C PRO A 138 -5.74 -3.34 1.42
N LEU A 139 -5.82 -4.58 0.91
CA LEU A 139 -6.77 -4.96 -0.13
C LEU A 139 -8.26 -4.80 0.30
N PRO A 140 -8.69 -5.23 1.51
CA PRO A 140 -10.07 -5.02 1.99
C PRO A 140 -10.43 -3.53 2.09
N TYR A 141 -9.48 -2.70 2.53
CA TYR A 141 -9.69 -1.25 2.61
C TYR A 141 -9.81 -0.63 1.21
N ASN A 142 -8.97 -1.03 0.27
CA ASN A 142 -9.06 -0.59 -1.12
C ASN A 142 -10.40 -0.98 -1.76
N TYR A 143 -10.91 -2.18 -1.49
CA TYR A 143 -12.23 -2.62 -1.92
C TYR A 143 -13.35 -1.75 -1.33
N TYR A 144 -13.35 -1.57 0.00
CA TYR A 144 -14.33 -0.75 0.70
C TYR A 144 -14.36 0.68 0.14
N ARG A 145 -13.18 1.26 -0.10
CA ARG A 145 -13.03 2.59 -0.67
C ARG A 145 -13.69 2.70 -2.05
N LEU A 146 -13.40 1.76 -2.96
CA LEU A 146 -14.00 1.76 -4.29
C LEU A 146 -15.54 1.68 -4.26
N LYS A 147 -16.11 0.92 -3.31
CA LYS A 147 -17.56 0.83 -3.12
C LYS A 147 -18.16 2.12 -2.56
N LYS A 148 -17.53 2.69 -1.53
CA LYS A 148 -18.00 3.93 -0.89
C LYS A 148 -18.07 5.11 -1.86
N TYR A 149 -17.10 5.21 -2.77
CA TYR A 149 -17.04 6.29 -3.76
C TYR A 149 -17.72 5.94 -5.11
N GLY A 150 -18.48 4.84 -5.18
CA GLY A 150 -19.30 4.49 -6.34
C GLY A 150 -18.50 4.13 -7.61
N LYS A 151 -17.20 3.82 -7.51
CA LYS A 151 -16.32 3.68 -8.68
C LYS A 151 -16.37 2.31 -9.36
N ALA A 152 -17.14 1.34 -8.86
CA ALA A 152 -16.95 -0.06 -9.30
C ALA A 152 -18.21 -0.93 -9.41
N CYS A 153 -19.41 -0.38 -9.23
CA CYS A 153 -20.67 -1.13 -9.42
C CYS A 153 -21.69 -0.31 -10.24
N HIS A 154 -21.81 -0.68 -11.51
CA HIS A 154 -22.98 -0.49 -12.34
C HIS A 154 -23.38 -1.88 -12.86
#